data_AF-A0A527P8N8-F1
#
_entry.id   AF-A0A527P8N8-F1
#
_cell.length_a   1.000
_cell.length_b   1.000
_cell.length_c   1.000
_cell.angle_alpha   90.00
_cell.angle_beta   90.00
_cell.angle_gamma   90.00
#
_symmetry.space_group_name_H-M   'P 1'
#
loop_
_entity.id
_entity.type
_entity.pdbx_description
1 polymer ?
#
loop_
_entity_poly.entity_id
_entity_poly.type
_entity_poly.pdbx_seq_one_letter_code
_entity_poly.pdbx_strand_id
1 'polypeptide(L)'
;MLLLLVAMTLLFLLIREFEFEHPGAVLAVAAFAGLPAFSEFQPWRIDYHNLQMLILLGAALLTIRGGRVAAGLNGALMALSTAISAEMAPFLVLPVGFYALAFVAGKSDAGKDLRAYGLALAAAGIVMFFLVVGPRTYTSAACDRYSLLHLTALAVTGVTLAGISTAGTVGSWRIRAACLLVAACATAALLVFFFPQCAGGPLVGMSDYVRDNWLLRIDQERSIFYSADFISSDRFTRFFLAILGTAATSILAISGTTRKRAWVVLAVFSTAGLLLGLLYLRYLRFFPLFVGPGTALLIHQGLPAWLPLRRCFGTRSDNGLPGVWLLAAPGAAIVAALFAGHLVWPPQLTKLIGIDIADACEKADAGPHFVWPEGARLFAPAGIEVAALGSPADLEVVAVPFHTSVKGIERVLRFFDPATPDPARLLDETKATHVAVCRVEEETLKPVEAQFPLASRLATGRPPDWLTECPVAGRLRIYRYPAAGGPSGQCPVTGQGALAP
;
A
#
# COMPACT_ATOMS: atom_id res chain seq x y z
N MET A 1 -9.82 -17.44 2.96
CA MET A 1 -9.04 -18.71 2.91
C MET A 1 -8.61 -19.12 1.50
N LEU A 2 -9.49 -19.11 0.50
CA LEU A 2 -9.12 -19.48 -0.89
C LEU A 2 -7.93 -18.67 -1.45
N LEU A 3 -7.94 -17.34 -1.29
CA LEU A 3 -6.84 -16.48 -1.76
C LEU A 3 -5.51 -16.79 -1.05
N LEU A 4 -5.54 -17.14 0.25
CA LEU A 4 -4.33 -17.54 0.98
C LEU A 4 -3.75 -18.85 0.43
N LEU A 5 -4.61 -19.81 0.08
CA LEU A 5 -4.18 -21.06 -0.56
C LEU A 5 -3.50 -20.79 -1.91
N VAL A 6 -4.04 -19.87 -2.71
CA VAL A 6 -3.41 -19.42 -3.96
C VAL A 6 -2.05 -18.77 -3.67
N ALA A 7 -1.95 -17.89 -2.66
CA ALA A 7 -0.69 -17.26 -2.27
C ALA A 7 0.36 -18.30 -1.87
N MET A 8 0.00 -19.28 -1.03
CA MET A 8 0.90 -20.36 -0.60
C MET A 8 1.33 -21.22 -1.77
N THR A 9 0.42 -21.49 -2.70
CA THR A 9 0.73 -22.26 -3.92
C THR A 9 1.72 -21.50 -4.80
N LEU A 10 1.49 -20.21 -5.06
CA LEU A 10 2.39 -19.38 -5.84
C LEU A 10 3.77 -19.26 -5.20
N LEU A 11 3.82 -19.06 -3.88
CA LEU A 11 5.07 -19.01 -3.11
C LEU A 11 5.83 -20.33 -3.19
N PHE A 12 5.13 -21.47 -3.05
CA PHE A 12 5.74 -22.79 -3.21
C PHE A 12 6.29 -23.02 -4.62
N LEU A 13 5.52 -22.65 -5.65
CA LEU A 13 5.98 -22.75 -7.05
C LEU A 13 7.21 -21.87 -7.30
N LEU A 14 7.27 -20.67 -6.71
CA LEU A 14 8.43 -19.80 -6.74
C LEU A 14 9.64 -20.45 -6.07
N ILE A 15 9.47 -21.01 -4.86
CA ILE A 15 10.55 -21.69 -4.12
C ILE A 15 11.12 -22.88 -4.91
N ARG A 16 10.29 -23.60 -5.67
CA ARG A 16 10.76 -24.71 -6.51
C ARG A 16 11.75 -24.29 -7.60
N GLU A 17 11.71 -23.04 -8.05
CA GLU A 17 12.65 -22.52 -9.05
C GLU A 17 14.09 -22.35 -8.52
N PHE A 18 14.29 -22.51 -7.20
CA PHE A 18 15.61 -22.40 -6.54
C PHE A 18 16.28 -23.76 -6.28
N GLU A 19 15.64 -24.87 -6.65
CA GLU A 19 16.20 -26.24 -6.55
C GLU A 19 16.64 -26.64 -5.12
N PHE A 20 15.90 -26.19 -4.11
CA PHE A 20 16.04 -26.70 -2.75
C PHE A 20 15.70 -28.19 -2.68
N GLU A 21 16.42 -28.95 -1.86
CA GLU A 21 16.17 -30.38 -1.65
C GLU A 21 14.80 -30.63 -1.01
N HIS A 22 14.41 -29.75 -0.08
CA HIS A 22 13.14 -29.81 0.64
C HIS A 22 12.38 -28.47 0.55
N PRO A 23 11.73 -28.16 -0.58
CA PRO A 23 11.05 -26.88 -0.79
C PRO A 23 9.92 -26.61 0.23
N GLY A 24 9.34 -27.65 0.84
CA GLY A 24 8.35 -27.50 1.92
C GLY A 24 8.92 -26.90 3.21
N ALA A 25 10.17 -27.22 3.57
CA ALA A 25 10.82 -26.62 4.73
C ALA A 25 11.11 -25.13 4.48
N VAL A 26 11.56 -24.79 3.27
CA VAL A 26 11.75 -23.40 2.85
C VAL A 26 10.42 -22.64 2.82
N LEU A 27 9.32 -23.29 2.40
CA LEU A 27 7.99 -22.69 2.47
C LEU A 27 7.59 -22.36 3.91
N ALA A 28 7.90 -23.21 4.89
CA ALA A 28 7.62 -22.92 6.30
C ALA A 28 8.38 -21.67 6.79
N VAL A 29 9.67 -21.54 6.43
CA VAL A 29 10.48 -20.34 6.72
C VAL A 29 9.92 -19.11 6.03
N ALA A 30 9.58 -19.23 4.75
CA ALA A 30 9.01 -18.14 3.96
C ALA A 30 7.63 -17.70 4.51
N ALA A 31 6.80 -18.65 4.94
CA ALA A 31 5.51 -18.38 5.55
C ALA A 31 5.67 -17.70 6.91
N PHE A 32 6.64 -18.12 7.72
CA PHE A 32 6.94 -17.45 8.98
C PHE A 32 7.41 -16.01 8.77
N ALA A 33 8.34 -15.78 7.84
CA ALA A 33 8.78 -14.43 7.48
C ALA A 33 7.64 -13.58 6.89
N GLY A 34 6.74 -14.21 6.13
CA GLY A 34 5.56 -13.61 5.51
C GLY A 34 4.34 -13.44 6.40
N LEU A 35 4.37 -13.89 7.67
CA LEU A 35 3.22 -13.86 8.57
C LEU A 35 2.50 -12.50 8.64
N PRO A 36 3.21 -11.35 8.67
CA PRO A 36 2.57 -10.03 8.60
C PRO A 36 1.70 -9.83 7.36
N ALA A 37 2.17 -10.29 6.20
CA ALA A 37 1.46 -10.17 4.92
C ALA A 37 0.18 -11.02 4.92
N PHE A 38 0.14 -12.12 5.69
CA PHE A 38 -1.01 -13.02 5.71
C PHE A 38 -2.21 -12.46 6.50
N SER A 39 -2.01 -11.42 7.30
CA SER A 39 -3.12 -10.65 7.88
C SER A 39 -4.05 -10.07 6.80
N GLU A 40 -3.51 -9.81 5.60
CA GLU A 40 -4.27 -9.27 4.47
C GLU A 40 -5.25 -10.29 3.87
N PHE A 41 -5.11 -11.58 4.22
CA PHE A 41 -5.96 -12.68 3.78
C PHE A 41 -6.95 -13.17 4.85
N GLN A 42 -7.07 -12.44 5.96
CA GLN A 42 -8.03 -12.74 7.01
C GLN A 42 -9.47 -12.80 6.45
N PRO A 43 -10.33 -13.71 6.94
CA PRO A 43 -11.75 -13.71 6.60
C PRO A 43 -12.36 -12.33 6.85
N TRP A 44 -13.29 -11.92 5.97
CA TRP A 44 -14.00 -10.62 6.02
C TRP A 44 -13.14 -9.37 5.79
N ARG A 45 -11.84 -9.51 5.59
CA ARG A 45 -10.99 -8.40 5.16
C ARG A 45 -11.09 -8.18 3.65
N ILE A 46 -12.09 -7.39 3.25
CA ILE A 46 -12.33 -7.03 1.84
C ILE A 46 -11.44 -5.85 1.48
N ASP A 47 -10.26 -6.18 0.93
CA ASP A 47 -9.25 -5.19 0.56
C ASP A 47 -8.46 -5.68 -0.67
N TYR A 48 -8.01 -4.74 -1.52
CA TYR A 48 -7.26 -5.01 -2.74
C TYR A 48 -5.82 -5.51 -2.51
N HIS A 49 -5.25 -5.31 -1.32
CA HIS A 49 -3.87 -5.70 -1.03
C HIS A 49 -3.61 -7.21 -1.26
N ASN A 50 -4.56 -8.09 -0.90
CA ASN A 50 -4.38 -9.53 -1.07
C ASN A 50 -4.26 -9.93 -2.55
N LEU A 51 -5.05 -9.33 -3.45
CA LEU A 51 -4.95 -9.56 -4.89
C LEU A 51 -3.65 -9.02 -5.45
N GLN A 52 -3.21 -7.84 -5.00
CA GLN A 52 -1.91 -7.28 -5.40
C GLN A 52 -0.74 -8.19 -4.99
N MET A 53 -0.79 -8.82 -3.81
CA MET A 53 0.21 -9.80 -3.39
C MET A 53 0.24 -11.03 -4.29
N LEU A 54 -0.92 -11.56 -4.67
CA LEU A 54 -1.01 -12.69 -5.62
C LEU A 54 -0.42 -12.33 -6.97
N ILE A 55 -0.74 -11.14 -7.47
CA ILE A 55 -0.20 -10.63 -8.73
C ILE A 55 1.32 -10.49 -8.63
N LEU A 56 1.86 -9.98 -7.52
CA LEU A 56 3.29 -9.78 -7.37
C LEU A 56 4.06 -11.11 -7.26
N LEU A 57 3.54 -12.10 -6.53
CA LEU A 57 4.08 -13.46 -6.48
C LEU A 57 4.05 -14.13 -7.86
N GLY A 58 2.91 -14.03 -8.55
CA GLY A 58 2.77 -14.52 -9.92
C GLY A 58 3.75 -13.84 -10.87
N ALA A 59 3.92 -12.52 -10.74
CA ALA A 59 4.80 -11.74 -11.58
C ALA A 59 6.27 -12.10 -11.39
N ALA A 60 6.70 -12.28 -10.14
CA ALA A 60 8.03 -12.79 -9.84
C ALA A 60 8.24 -14.19 -10.47
N LEU A 61 7.32 -15.13 -10.23
CA LEU A 61 7.40 -16.50 -10.77
C LEU A 61 7.48 -16.51 -12.32
N LEU A 62 6.61 -15.78 -13.00
CA LEU A 62 6.60 -15.67 -14.46
C LEU A 62 7.87 -14.99 -14.99
N THR A 63 8.39 -14.00 -14.25
CA THR A 63 9.66 -13.35 -14.60
C THR A 63 10.83 -14.31 -14.43
N ILE A 64 10.80 -15.24 -13.46
CA ILE A 64 11.82 -16.29 -13.29
C ILE A 64 11.76 -17.28 -14.45
N ARG A 65 10.56 -17.81 -14.76
CA ARG A 65 10.36 -18.82 -15.81
C ARG A 65 10.68 -18.29 -17.21
N GLY A 66 10.33 -17.03 -17.48
CA GLY A 66 10.57 -16.40 -18.78
C GLY A 66 9.82 -17.06 -19.94
N GLY A 67 10.15 -16.65 -21.16
CA GLY A 67 9.50 -17.12 -22.37
C GLY A 67 8.19 -16.40 -22.68
N ARG A 68 7.73 -16.57 -23.91
CA ARG A 68 6.65 -15.77 -24.52
C ARG A 68 5.34 -15.81 -23.74
N VAL A 69 4.94 -17.00 -23.28
CA VAL A 69 3.69 -17.17 -22.51
C VAL A 69 3.80 -16.46 -21.18
N ALA A 70 4.91 -16.63 -20.46
CA ALA A 70 5.10 -15.98 -19.18
C ALA A 70 5.17 -14.46 -19.32
N ALA A 71 5.82 -13.97 -20.38
CA ALA A 71 5.87 -12.55 -20.70
C ALA A 71 4.48 -11.97 -20.99
N GLY A 72 3.66 -12.65 -21.80
CA GLY A 72 2.26 -12.25 -22.05
C GLY A 72 1.42 -12.23 -20.78
N LEU A 73 1.49 -13.29 -19.96
CA LEU A 73 0.79 -13.33 -18.67
C LEU A 73 1.24 -12.20 -17.74
N ASN A 74 2.54 -11.90 -17.71
CA ASN A 74 3.06 -10.75 -16.96
C ASN A 74 2.46 -9.43 -17.44
N GLY A 75 2.41 -9.18 -18.76
CA GLY A 75 1.78 -7.98 -19.31
C GLY A 75 0.33 -7.83 -18.86
N ALA A 76 -0.44 -8.91 -18.93
CA ALA A 76 -1.83 -8.93 -18.48
C ALA A 76 -1.97 -8.68 -16.97
N LEU A 77 -1.12 -9.29 -16.15
CA LEU A 77 -1.10 -9.08 -14.70
C LEU A 77 -0.75 -7.64 -14.31
N MET A 78 0.18 -6.99 -15.04
CA MET A 78 0.54 -5.60 -14.76
C MET A 78 -0.61 -4.65 -15.08
N ALA A 79 -1.33 -4.90 -16.19
CA ALA A 79 -2.54 -4.14 -16.51
C ALA A 79 -3.64 -4.34 -15.47
N LEU A 80 -3.88 -5.58 -15.05
CA LEU A 80 -4.84 -5.90 -13.99
C LEU A 80 -4.46 -5.21 -12.67
N SER A 81 -3.19 -5.26 -12.27
CA SER A 81 -2.73 -4.61 -11.04
C SER A 81 -2.95 -3.10 -11.08
N THR A 82 -2.64 -2.45 -12.21
CA THR A 82 -2.86 -1.01 -12.41
C THR A 82 -4.35 -0.65 -12.34
N ALA A 83 -5.22 -1.50 -12.88
CA ALA A 83 -6.67 -1.30 -12.81
C ALA A 83 -7.23 -1.45 -11.38
N ILE A 84 -6.61 -2.31 -10.57
CA ILE A 84 -6.95 -2.50 -9.15
C ILE A 84 -6.50 -1.28 -8.32
N SER A 85 -5.23 -0.88 -8.43
CA SER A 85 -4.70 0.28 -7.71
C SER A 85 -3.32 0.71 -8.25
N ALA A 86 -3.05 2.02 -8.22
CA ALA A 86 -1.77 2.59 -8.62
C ALA A 86 -0.63 2.34 -7.62
N GLU A 87 -0.94 1.86 -6.40
CA GLU A 87 0.03 1.70 -5.31
C GLU A 87 1.22 0.81 -5.68
N MET A 88 0.98 -0.21 -6.51
CA MET A 88 2.00 -1.17 -6.94
C MET A 88 2.86 -0.69 -8.10
N ALA A 89 2.63 0.49 -8.67
CA ALA A 89 3.36 0.99 -9.84
C ALA A 89 4.90 0.82 -9.74
N PRO A 90 5.56 1.09 -8.58
CA PRO A 90 6.99 0.85 -8.42
C PRO A 90 7.44 -0.62 -8.58
N PHE A 91 6.57 -1.58 -8.30
CA PHE A 91 6.83 -3.00 -8.53
C PHE A 91 6.49 -3.44 -9.96
N LEU A 92 5.49 -2.82 -10.59
CA LEU A 92 5.05 -3.20 -11.94
C LEU A 92 6.11 -2.92 -13.01
N VAL A 93 7.04 -2.00 -12.74
CA VAL A 93 8.18 -1.74 -13.63
C VAL A 93 9.24 -2.85 -13.61
N LEU A 94 9.26 -3.72 -12.58
CA LEU A 94 10.30 -4.74 -12.44
C LEU A 94 10.20 -5.82 -13.53
N PRO A 95 9.06 -6.49 -13.78
CA PRO A 95 8.95 -7.48 -14.85
C PRO A 95 9.32 -6.92 -16.23
N VAL A 96 8.80 -5.74 -16.60
CA VAL A 96 9.12 -5.12 -17.89
C VAL A 96 10.61 -4.79 -18.00
N GLY A 97 11.25 -4.36 -16.91
CA GLY A 97 12.69 -4.15 -16.85
C GLY A 97 13.48 -5.41 -17.20
N PHE A 98 13.09 -6.58 -16.69
CA PHE A 98 13.74 -7.86 -17.03
C PHE A 98 13.60 -8.21 -18.52
N TYR A 99 12.41 -8.03 -19.11
CA TYR A 99 12.19 -8.30 -20.53
C TYR A 99 12.92 -7.29 -21.43
N ALA A 100 12.91 -6.01 -21.05
CA ALA A 100 13.61 -4.94 -21.76
C ALA A 100 15.14 -5.13 -21.72
N LEU A 101 15.72 -5.46 -20.56
CA LEU A 101 17.15 -5.74 -20.43
C LEU A 101 17.56 -7.00 -21.22
N ALA A 102 16.74 -8.05 -21.22
CA ALA A 102 16.98 -9.22 -22.05
C ALA A 102 16.99 -8.88 -23.55
N PHE A 103 16.10 -7.99 -23.98
CA PHE A 103 16.04 -7.49 -25.35
C PHE A 103 17.27 -6.64 -25.71
N VAL A 104 17.66 -5.70 -24.85
CA VAL A 104 18.87 -4.88 -25.04
C VAL A 104 20.12 -5.75 -25.15
N ALA A 105 20.24 -6.75 -24.27
CA ALA A 105 21.34 -7.71 -24.28
C ALA A 105 21.34 -8.64 -25.50
N GLY A 106 20.30 -8.62 -26.33
CA GLY A 106 20.21 -9.45 -27.53
C GLY A 106 20.04 -10.94 -27.25
N LYS A 107 19.43 -11.30 -26.12
CA LYS A 107 19.14 -12.71 -25.82
C LYS A 107 18.19 -13.30 -26.87
N SER A 108 18.37 -14.58 -27.18
CA SER A 108 17.45 -15.30 -28.09
C SER A 108 16.01 -15.14 -27.63
N ASP A 109 15.11 -14.93 -28.58
CA ASP A 109 13.67 -14.80 -28.38
C ASP A 109 13.20 -13.62 -27.50
N ALA A 110 14.12 -12.81 -26.96
CA ALA A 110 13.75 -11.68 -26.09
C ALA A 110 12.86 -10.64 -26.78
N GLY A 111 12.97 -10.49 -28.11
CA GLY A 111 12.01 -9.71 -28.89
C GLY A 111 10.60 -10.31 -28.87
N LYS A 112 10.46 -11.64 -29.00
CA LYS A 112 9.15 -12.31 -28.93
C LYS A 112 8.53 -12.18 -27.53
N ASP A 113 9.34 -12.29 -26.49
CA ASP A 113 8.92 -12.11 -25.10
C ASP A 113 8.45 -10.66 -24.86
N LEU A 114 9.26 -9.67 -25.24
CA LEU A 114 8.91 -8.25 -25.10
C LEU A 114 7.65 -7.90 -25.88
N ARG A 115 7.48 -8.47 -27.09
CA ARG A 115 6.26 -8.33 -27.89
C ARG A 115 5.04 -8.89 -27.19
N ALA A 116 5.13 -10.10 -26.66
CA ALA A 116 4.01 -10.74 -25.97
C ALA A 116 3.62 -9.97 -24.70
N TYR A 117 4.61 -9.51 -23.93
CA TYR A 117 4.38 -8.64 -22.78
C TYR A 117 3.65 -7.35 -23.19
N GLY A 118 4.16 -6.63 -24.19
CA GLY A 118 3.58 -5.36 -24.63
C GLY A 118 2.16 -5.50 -25.18
N LEU A 119 1.92 -6.50 -26.04
CA LEU A 119 0.58 -6.74 -26.59
C LEU A 119 -0.44 -7.12 -25.50
N ALA A 120 -0.04 -7.98 -24.55
CA ALA A 120 -0.92 -8.37 -23.46
C ALA A 120 -1.19 -7.21 -22.49
N LEU A 121 -0.19 -6.37 -22.21
CA LEU A 121 -0.35 -5.15 -21.41
C LEU A 121 -1.38 -4.21 -22.02
N ALA A 122 -1.26 -3.91 -23.32
CA ALA A 122 -2.19 -3.04 -24.02
C ALA A 122 -3.60 -3.64 -24.08
N ALA A 123 -3.73 -4.91 -24.49
CA ALA A 123 -5.03 -5.57 -24.61
C ALA A 123 -5.74 -5.69 -23.26
N ALA A 124 -5.04 -6.16 -22.22
CA ALA A 124 -5.61 -6.27 -20.88
C ALA A 124 -5.93 -4.89 -20.28
N GLY A 125 -5.11 -3.87 -20.53
CA GLY A 125 -5.40 -2.50 -20.10
C GLY A 125 -6.70 -1.96 -20.69
N ILE A 126 -6.89 -2.16 -22.00
CA ILE A 126 -8.14 -1.80 -22.71
C ILE A 126 -9.33 -2.57 -22.13
N VAL A 127 -9.22 -3.89 -21.98
CA VAL A 127 -10.30 -4.72 -21.43
C VAL A 127 -10.66 -4.27 -20.01
N MET A 128 -9.69 -4.10 -19.12
CA MET A 128 -9.93 -3.67 -17.74
C MET A 128 -10.55 -2.28 -17.67
N PHE A 129 -10.24 -1.39 -18.62
CA PHE A 129 -10.82 -0.05 -18.65
C PHE A 129 -12.33 -0.11 -18.87
N PHE A 130 -12.77 -0.86 -19.88
CA PHE A 130 -14.21 -1.01 -20.15
C PHE A 130 -14.94 -1.84 -19.09
N LEU A 131 -14.22 -2.73 -18.36
CA LEU A 131 -14.81 -3.50 -17.27
C LEU A 131 -15.00 -2.69 -15.97
N VAL A 132 -14.05 -1.84 -15.60
CA VAL A 132 -14.02 -1.20 -14.27
C VAL A 132 -14.44 0.27 -14.33
N VAL A 133 -14.19 0.96 -15.43
CA VAL A 133 -14.55 2.38 -15.57
C VAL A 133 -16.00 2.49 -16.05
N GLY A 134 -16.78 3.35 -15.39
CA GLY A 134 -18.16 3.62 -15.79
C GLY A 134 -18.23 4.39 -17.12
N PRO A 135 -19.20 4.10 -18.02
CA PRO A 135 -19.29 4.73 -19.34
C PRO A 135 -19.33 6.26 -19.32
N ARG A 136 -19.95 6.85 -18.30
CA ARG A 136 -20.04 8.31 -18.13
C ARG A 136 -18.68 8.99 -17.91
N THR A 137 -17.66 8.24 -17.53
CA THR A 137 -16.33 8.74 -17.19
C THR A 137 -15.23 8.31 -18.18
N TYR A 138 -15.58 7.68 -19.30
CA TYR A 138 -14.59 7.20 -20.27
C TYR A 138 -13.68 8.29 -20.85
N THR A 139 -14.18 9.51 -20.98
CA THR A 139 -13.40 10.65 -21.47
C THR A 139 -12.72 11.44 -20.35
N SER A 140 -12.94 11.06 -19.09
CA SER A 140 -12.36 11.75 -17.94
C SER A 140 -10.99 11.19 -17.59
N ALA A 141 -10.07 12.09 -17.22
CA ALA A 141 -8.78 11.74 -16.68
C ALA A 141 -8.76 12.05 -15.18
N ALA A 142 -8.53 11.01 -14.38
CA ALA A 142 -8.29 11.11 -12.95
C ALA A 142 -6.88 10.56 -12.66
N CYS A 143 -6.13 11.26 -11.82
CA CYS A 143 -4.71 10.98 -11.60
C CYS A 143 -4.50 9.89 -10.53
N ASP A 144 -5.50 9.66 -9.68
CA ASP A 144 -5.47 8.82 -8.49
C ASP A 144 -6.28 7.52 -8.61
N ARG A 145 -6.97 7.33 -9.74
CA ARG A 145 -7.75 6.12 -10.03
C ARG A 145 -7.67 5.74 -11.51
N TYR A 146 -7.96 4.48 -11.80
CA TYR A 146 -7.93 3.97 -13.17
C TYR A 146 -8.89 4.78 -14.07
N SER A 147 -8.32 5.37 -15.13
CA SER A 147 -8.96 6.40 -15.95
C SER A 147 -8.34 6.43 -17.33
N LEU A 148 -8.78 7.37 -18.20
CA LEU A 148 -8.25 7.50 -19.56
C LEU A 148 -6.72 7.69 -19.58
N LEU A 149 -6.16 8.36 -18.57
CA LEU A 149 -4.71 8.50 -18.40
C LEU A 149 -4.01 7.14 -18.33
N HIS A 150 -4.47 6.29 -17.41
CA HIS A 150 -3.86 4.99 -17.15
C HIS A 150 -4.04 4.02 -18.33
N LEU A 151 -5.22 4.03 -18.95
CA LEU A 151 -5.47 3.30 -20.19
C LEU A 151 -4.47 3.73 -21.27
N THR A 152 -4.32 5.04 -21.49
CA THR A 152 -3.41 5.58 -22.50
C THR A 152 -1.97 5.19 -22.20
N ALA A 153 -1.54 5.26 -20.94
CA ALA A 153 -0.22 4.84 -20.51
C ALA A 153 0.04 3.35 -20.81
N LEU A 154 -0.88 2.46 -20.43
CA LEU A 154 -0.74 1.01 -20.67
C LEU A 154 -0.78 0.65 -22.16
N ALA A 155 -1.72 1.24 -22.92
CA ALA A 155 -1.90 0.97 -24.33
C ALA A 155 -0.71 1.47 -25.16
N VAL A 156 -0.30 2.72 -24.98
CA VAL A 156 0.85 3.31 -25.70
C VAL A 156 2.14 2.59 -25.35
N THR A 157 2.39 2.32 -24.06
CA THR A 157 3.57 1.55 -23.63
C THR A 157 3.56 0.16 -24.27
N GLY A 158 2.44 -0.55 -24.19
CA GLY A 158 2.32 -1.91 -24.71
C GLY A 158 2.53 -2.00 -26.22
N VAL A 159 1.88 -1.11 -26.99
CA VAL A 159 2.04 -1.02 -28.45
C VAL A 159 3.48 -0.65 -28.81
N THR A 160 4.09 0.30 -28.11
CA THR A 160 5.44 0.77 -28.40
C THR A 160 6.48 -0.32 -28.11
N LEU A 161 6.35 -1.04 -27.00
CA LEU A 161 7.21 -2.20 -26.70
C LEU A 161 7.04 -3.30 -27.75
N ALA A 162 5.80 -3.57 -28.18
CA ALA A 162 5.54 -4.53 -29.25
C ALA A 162 6.11 -4.11 -30.60
N GLY A 163 6.06 -2.82 -30.94
CA GLY A 163 6.67 -2.27 -32.15
C GLY A 163 8.20 -2.34 -32.11
N ILE A 164 8.84 -1.86 -31.05
CA ILE A 164 10.31 -1.91 -30.91
C ILE A 164 10.83 -3.34 -30.96
N SER A 165 10.07 -4.30 -30.42
CA SER A 165 10.48 -5.69 -30.41
C SER A 165 10.77 -6.27 -31.80
N THR A 166 10.16 -5.72 -32.87
CA THR A 166 10.38 -6.18 -34.25
C THR A 166 11.73 -5.76 -34.80
N ALA A 167 12.36 -4.73 -34.22
CA ALA A 167 13.74 -4.35 -34.53
C ALA A 167 14.78 -5.27 -33.86
N GLY A 168 14.34 -6.28 -33.10
CA GLY A 168 15.19 -7.12 -32.25
C GLY A 168 16.32 -7.87 -32.95
N THR A 169 16.25 -8.07 -34.27
CA THR A 169 17.29 -8.77 -35.05
C THR A 169 18.33 -7.84 -35.67
N VAL A 170 18.15 -6.52 -35.61
CA VAL A 170 19.00 -5.56 -36.32
C VAL A 170 19.56 -4.53 -35.33
N GLY A 171 20.89 -4.53 -35.18
CA GLY A 171 21.61 -3.48 -34.44
C GLY A 171 22.24 -3.91 -33.12
N SER A 172 23.17 -3.07 -32.65
CA SER A 172 23.89 -3.27 -31.39
C SER A 172 23.00 -3.02 -30.17
N TRP A 173 23.45 -3.44 -28.98
CA TRP A 173 22.76 -3.18 -27.71
C TRP A 173 22.47 -1.68 -27.50
N ARG A 174 23.34 -0.79 -27.99
CA ARG A 174 23.19 0.67 -27.90
C ARG A 174 21.96 1.16 -28.65
N ILE A 175 21.72 0.63 -29.86
CA ILE A 175 20.55 1.01 -30.67
C ILE A 175 19.27 0.54 -29.98
N ARG A 176 19.24 -0.71 -29.50
CA ARG A 176 18.08 -1.25 -28.78
C ARG A 176 17.76 -0.45 -27.51
N ALA A 177 18.79 -0.09 -26.74
CA ALA A 177 18.65 0.76 -25.56
C ALA A 177 18.14 2.17 -25.93
N ALA A 178 18.69 2.77 -26.99
CA ALA A 178 18.26 4.08 -27.47
C ALA A 178 16.80 4.06 -27.94
N CYS A 179 16.36 3.03 -28.67
CA CYS A 179 14.96 2.88 -29.08
C CYS A 179 14.02 2.82 -27.88
N LEU A 180 14.36 2.02 -26.85
CA LEU A 180 13.56 1.93 -25.62
C LEU A 180 13.53 3.27 -24.86
N LEU A 181 14.68 3.95 -24.75
CA LEU A 181 14.76 5.24 -24.09
C LEU A 181 13.92 6.30 -24.81
N VAL A 182 14.06 6.41 -26.13
CA VAL A 182 13.27 7.34 -26.96
C VAL A 182 11.77 7.05 -26.82
N ALA A 183 11.37 5.78 -26.84
CA ALA A 183 9.99 5.38 -26.62
C ALA A 183 9.47 5.75 -25.23
N ALA A 184 10.27 5.52 -24.18
CA ALA A 184 9.90 5.89 -22.82
C ALA A 184 9.72 7.40 -22.70
N CYS A 185 10.68 8.19 -23.21
CA CYS A 185 10.60 9.65 -23.24
C CYS A 185 9.39 10.15 -24.06
N ALA A 186 9.15 9.58 -25.23
CA ALA A 186 8.02 9.95 -26.08
C ALA A 186 6.67 9.61 -25.42
N THR A 187 6.57 8.45 -24.77
CA THR A 187 5.37 8.06 -24.02
C THR A 187 5.14 8.99 -22.84
N ALA A 188 6.17 9.32 -22.07
CA ALA A 188 6.07 10.26 -20.95
C ALA A 188 5.66 11.67 -21.44
N ALA A 189 6.28 12.17 -22.51
CA ALA A 189 5.94 13.46 -23.11
C ALA A 189 4.48 13.47 -23.61
N LEU A 190 4.03 12.39 -24.24
CA LEU A 190 2.65 12.22 -24.68
C LEU A 190 1.69 12.29 -23.49
N LEU A 191 1.97 11.57 -22.40
CA LEU A 191 1.11 11.58 -21.21
C LEU A 191 1.06 12.97 -20.55
N VAL A 192 2.19 13.66 -20.42
CA VAL A 192 2.23 15.02 -19.87
C VAL A 192 1.49 16.01 -20.79
N PHE A 193 1.61 15.85 -22.11
CA PHE A 193 0.95 16.72 -23.09
C PHE A 193 -0.58 16.55 -23.08
N PHE A 194 -1.08 15.33 -23.05
CA PHE A 194 -2.53 15.06 -23.07
C PHE A 194 -3.20 15.12 -21.69
N PHE A 195 -2.42 14.94 -20.62
CA PHE A 195 -2.93 14.95 -19.24
C PHE A 195 -2.10 15.86 -18.32
N PRO A 196 -1.90 17.16 -18.67
CA PRO A 196 -1.04 18.07 -17.91
C PRO A 196 -1.51 18.25 -16.46
N GLN A 197 -2.82 18.12 -16.21
CA GLN A 197 -3.40 18.17 -14.86
C GLN A 197 -2.85 17.08 -13.94
N CYS A 198 -2.32 15.98 -14.47
CA CYS A 198 -1.74 14.88 -13.69
C CYS A 198 -0.21 14.92 -13.58
N ALA A 199 0.45 15.94 -14.12
CA ALA A 199 1.91 16.07 -14.06
C ALA A 199 2.44 16.20 -12.62
N GLY A 200 1.61 16.70 -11.69
CA GLY A 200 1.91 16.76 -10.25
C GLY A 200 1.78 15.43 -9.50
N GLY A 201 1.43 14.34 -10.19
CA GLY A 201 1.25 13.01 -9.61
C GLY A 201 -0.18 12.72 -9.17
N PRO A 202 -0.41 11.57 -8.51
CA PRO A 202 -1.75 11.09 -8.18
C PRO A 202 -2.48 11.99 -7.18
N LEU A 203 -1.77 12.63 -6.27
CA LEU A 203 -2.35 13.48 -5.22
C LEU A 203 -2.38 14.97 -5.59
N VAL A 204 -2.28 15.27 -6.89
CA VAL A 204 -2.39 16.64 -7.39
C VAL A 204 -3.74 17.24 -7.02
N GLY A 205 -3.72 18.37 -6.31
CA GLY A 205 -4.93 19.02 -5.76
C GLY A 205 -5.17 18.80 -4.26
N MET A 206 -4.35 17.98 -3.59
CA MET A 206 -4.28 17.97 -2.12
C MET A 206 -3.55 19.23 -1.63
N SER A 207 -4.14 19.96 -0.69
CA SER A 207 -3.49 21.12 -0.07
C SER A 207 -2.36 20.67 0.87
N ASP A 208 -1.33 21.51 1.03
CA ASP A 208 -0.25 21.27 2.00
C ASP A 208 -0.81 21.05 3.41
N TYR A 209 -1.86 21.79 3.77
CA TYR A 209 -2.54 21.65 5.05
C TYR A 209 -3.08 20.22 5.28
N VAL A 210 -3.76 19.64 4.29
CA VAL A 210 -4.28 18.26 4.41
C VAL A 210 -3.16 17.24 4.35
N ARG A 211 -2.14 17.47 3.52
CA ARG A 211 -0.97 16.58 3.48
C ARG A 211 -0.31 16.48 4.85
N ASP A 212 -0.08 17.61 5.50
CA ASP A 212 0.69 17.69 6.74
C ASP A 212 -0.16 17.31 7.97
N ASN A 213 -1.47 17.61 7.95
CA ASN A 213 -2.39 17.33 9.06
C ASN A 213 -3.23 16.05 8.91
N TRP A 214 -3.11 15.31 7.80
CA TRP A 214 -3.76 14.01 7.62
C TRP A 214 -2.86 12.98 6.94
N LEU A 215 -2.46 13.17 5.68
CA LEU A 215 -1.77 12.13 4.91
C LEU A 215 -0.48 11.64 5.59
N LEU A 216 0.40 12.56 5.97
CA LEU A 216 1.68 12.23 6.63
C LEU A 216 1.50 11.73 8.07
N ARG A 217 0.28 11.81 8.60
CA ARG A 217 -0.07 11.25 9.92
C ARG A 217 -0.59 9.82 9.84
N ILE A 218 -0.94 9.32 8.66
CA ILE A 218 -1.29 7.92 8.44
C ILE A 218 -0.03 7.07 8.59
N ASP A 219 0.00 6.14 9.55
CA ASP A 219 1.19 5.34 9.83
C ASP A 219 1.73 4.60 8.60
N GLN A 220 0.84 4.11 7.73
CA GLN A 220 1.20 3.41 6.50
C GLN A 220 1.94 4.30 5.49
N GLU A 221 1.71 5.61 5.52
CA GLU A 221 2.35 6.59 4.63
C GLU A 221 3.64 7.18 5.23
N ARG A 222 4.02 6.77 6.46
CA ARG A 222 5.26 7.22 7.09
C ARG A 222 6.45 6.38 6.65
N SER A 223 7.62 7.01 6.66
CA SER A 223 8.89 6.30 6.60
C SER A 223 9.26 5.73 7.97
N ILE A 224 10.05 4.66 7.98
CA ILE A 224 10.64 4.10 9.21
C ILE A 224 11.44 5.14 10.00
N PHE A 225 12.01 6.15 9.32
CA PHE A 225 12.84 7.18 9.93
C PHE A 225 12.04 8.20 10.76
N TYR A 226 10.71 8.23 10.58
CA TYR A 226 9.80 9.13 11.28
C TYR A 226 8.80 8.39 12.19
N SER A 227 8.91 7.06 12.34
CA SER A 227 8.07 6.26 13.23
C SER A 227 8.76 6.07 14.59
N ALA A 228 8.22 6.75 15.61
CA ALA A 228 8.82 6.79 16.94
C ALA A 228 8.88 5.44 17.67
N ASP A 229 7.88 4.62 17.44
CA ASP A 229 7.75 3.28 17.98
C ASP A 229 8.35 2.21 17.07
N PHE A 230 9.00 2.57 15.95
CA PHE A 230 9.43 1.58 14.95
C PHE A 230 10.29 0.48 15.59
N ILE A 231 11.36 0.85 16.32
CA ILE A 231 12.31 -0.09 16.93
C ILE A 231 11.67 -0.92 18.05
N SER A 232 10.80 -0.33 18.86
CA SER A 232 10.14 -1.01 19.98
C SER A 232 8.92 -1.82 19.55
N SER A 233 8.40 -1.58 18.34
CA SER A 233 7.29 -2.33 17.77
C SER A 233 7.74 -3.67 17.21
N ASP A 234 6.80 -4.60 17.11
CA ASP A 234 7.00 -5.86 16.43
C ASP A 234 7.27 -5.69 14.91
N ARG A 235 7.03 -4.50 14.35
CA ARG A 235 7.41 -4.13 12.98
C ARG A 235 8.92 -4.24 12.77
N PHE A 236 9.72 -3.86 13.77
CA PHE A 236 11.17 -3.97 13.70
C PHE A 236 11.64 -5.40 13.50
N THR A 237 11.11 -6.35 14.28
CA THR A 237 11.48 -7.78 14.18
C THR A 237 11.17 -8.34 12.80
N ARG A 238 10.01 -8.00 12.22
CA ARG A 238 9.63 -8.40 10.86
C ARG A 238 10.60 -7.81 9.83
N PHE A 239 10.96 -6.53 10.01
CA PHE A 239 11.89 -5.82 9.14
C PHE A 239 13.31 -6.40 9.20
N PHE A 240 13.77 -6.78 10.39
CA PHE A 240 15.07 -7.37 10.65
C PHE A 240 15.29 -8.66 9.84
N LEU A 241 14.37 -9.62 9.95
CA LEU A 241 14.46 -10.89 9.21
C LEU A 241 14.50 -10.67 7.71
N ALA A 242 13.75 -9.68 7.25
CA ALA A 242 13.58 -9.43 5.84
C ALA A 242 14.73 -8.60 5.24
N ILE A 243 15.40 -7.73 6.02
CA ILE A 243 16.70 -7.15 5.65
C ILE A 243 17.74 -8.26 5.47
N LEU A 244 17.85 -9.17 6.42
CA LEU A 244 18.81 -10.29 6.34
C LEU A 244 18.52 -11.19 5.13
N GLY A 245 17.27 -11.60 4.93
CA GLY A 245 16.89 -12.43 3.79
C GLY A 245 17.11 -11.73 2.44
N THR A 246 16.84 -10.42 2.35
CA THR A 246 17.11 -9.60 1.15
C THR A 246 18.62 -9.50 0.88
N ALA A 247 19.43 -9.25 1.91
CA ALA A 247 20.88 -9.18 1.80
C ALA A 247 21.46 -10.52 1.30
N ALA A 248 21.08 -11.64 1.92
CA ALA A 248 21.52 -12.96 1.50
C ALA A 248 21.13 -13.27 0.06
N THR A 249 19.87 -13.00 -0.32
CA THR A 249 19.37 -13.15 -1.70
C THR A 249 20.21 -12.33 -2.68
N SER A 250 20.56 -11.10 -2.32
CA SER A 250 21.35 -10.21 -3.17
C SER A 250 22.79 -10.69 -3.35
N ILE A 251 23.43 -11.17 -2.29
CA ILE A 251 24.77 -11.76 -2.35
C ILE A 251 24.77 -13.02 -3.22
N LEU A 252 23.76 -13.88 -3.10
CA LEU A 252 23.59 -15.06 -3.94
C LEU A 252 23.43 -14.66 -5.42
N ALA A 253 22.59 -13.67 -5.71
CA ALA A 253 22.36 -13.18 -7.07
C ALA A 253 23.63 -12.70 -7.80
N ILE A 254 24.61 -12.15 -7.07
CA ILE A 254 25.88 -11.68 -7.64
C ILE A 254 27.01 -12.71 -7.56
N SER A 255 26.87 -13.74 -6.72
CA SER A 255 27.87 -14.80 -6.59
C SER A 255 27.98 -15.64 -7.86
N GLY A 256 29.21 -15.89 -8.33
CA GLY A 256 29.46 -16.61 -9.58
C GLY A 256 28.97 -18.07 -9.59
N THR A 257 28.79 -18.67 -8.41
CA THR A 257 28.37 -20.06 -8.21
C THR A 257 26.86 -20.26 -8.28
N THR A 258 26.06 -19.21 -8.03
CA THR A 258 24.59 -19.28 -8.02
C THR A 258 23.91 -18.25 -8.91
N ARG A 259 24.61 -17.73 -9.93
CA ARG A 259 24.09 -16.73 -10.90
C ARG A 259 22.97 -17.28 -11.80
N LYS A 260 21.83 -17.59 -11.18
CA LYS A 260 20.58 -18.02 -11.80
C LYS A 260 19.64 -16.84 -11.90
N ARG A 261 18.82 -16.84 -12.96
CA ARG A 261 17.76 -15.85 -13.15
C ARG A 261 16.85 -15.73 -11.92
N ALA A 262 16.56 -16.86 -11.26
CA ALA A 262 15.75 -16.90 -10.04
C ALA A 262 16.27 -15.99 -8.93
N TRP A 263 17.56 -16.10 -8.59
CA TRP A 263 18.20 -15.27 -7.55
C TRP A 263 18.22 -13.79 -7.92
N VAL A 264 18.51 -13.46 -9.18
CA VAL A 264 18.51 -12.05 -9.64
C VAL A 264 17.11 -11.45 -9.56
N VAL A 265 16.07 -12.17 -10.02
CA VAL A 265 14.68 -11.69 -9.92
C VAL A 265 14.29 -11.49 -8.46
N LEU A 266 14.57 -12.46 -7.60
CA LEU A 266 14.23 -12.37 -6.19
C LEU A 266 14.97 -11.23 -5.49
N ALA A 267 16.26 -11.03 -5.80
CA ALA A 267 17.06 -9.94 -5.25
C ALA A 267 16.50 -8.57 -5.66
N VAL A 268 16.12 -8.39 -6.92
CA VAL A 268 15.54 -7.12 -7.40
C VAL A 268 14.19 -6.85 -6.74
N PHE A 269 13.31 -7.85 -6.66
CA PHE A 269 11.99 -7.70 -6.02
C PHE A 269 12.09 -7.43 -4.51
N SER A 270 12.91 -8.21 -3.80
CA SER A 270 13.11 -8.03 -2.35
C SER A 270 13.81 -6.71 -2.03
N THR A 271 14.81 -6.30 -2.81
CA THR A 271 15.49 -5.00 -2.65
C THR A 271 14.55 -3.83 -2.95
N ALA A 272 13.78 -3.88 -4.03
CA ALA A 272 12.79 -2.84 -4.33
C ALA A 272 11.77 -2.72 -3.19
N GLY A 273 11.26 -3.85 -2.69
CA GLY A 273 10.33 -3.84 -1.56
C GLY A 273 10.95 -3.37 -0.25
N LEU A 274 12.22 -3.69 0.02
CA LEU A 274 12.94 -3.17 1.18
C LEU A 274 13.11 -1.65 1.08
N LEU A 275 13.59 -1.14 -0.06
CA LEU A 275 13.77 0.30 -0.27
C LEU A 275 12.45 1.06 -0.14
N LEU A 276 11.38 0.54 -0.76
CA LEU A 276 10.05 1.12 -0.64
C LEU A 276 9.52 1.04 0.80
N GLY A 277 9.77 -0.07 1.51
CA GLY A 277 9.40 -0.24 2.92
C GLY A 277 10.16 0.68 3.88
N LEU A 278 11.40 1.06 3.55
CA LEU A 278 12.14 2.11 4.28
C LEU A 278 11.45 3.48 4.13
N LEU A 279 10.93 3.76 2.94
CA LEU A 279 10.31 5.05 2.61
C LEU A 279 8.85 5.14 3.04
N TYR A 280 8.08 4.06 2.91
CA TYR A 280 6.67 3.98 3.26
C TYR A 280 6.33 2.64 3.91
N LEU A 281 5.85 2.67 5.15
CA LEU A 281 5.54 1.49 5.95
C LEU A 281 4.47 0.59 5.31
N ARG A 282 3.59 1.11 4.43
CA ARG A 282 2.62 0.28 3.69
C ARG A 282 3.27 -0.83 2.88
N TYR A 283 4.48 -0.61 2.36
CA TYR A 283 5.16 -1.62 1.55
C TYR A 283 5.73 -2.78 2.39
N LEU A 284 5.72 -2.68 3.73
CA LEU A 284 6.00 -3.80 4.63
C LEU A 284 5.07 -4.99 4.44
N ARG A 285 3.90 -4.76 3.83
CA ARG A 285 2.94 -5.79 3.46
C ARG A 285 3.48 -6.73 2.39
N PHE A 286 4.22 -6.22 1.41
CA PHE A 286 4.56 -6.98 0.18
C PHE A 286 5.93 -7.63 0.25
N PHE A 287 6.94 -6.90 0.73
CA PHE A 287 8.32 -7.35 0.62
C PHE A 287 8.66 -8.66 1.38
N PRO A 288 8.02 -9.02 2.51
CA PRO A 288 8.36 -10.27 3.22
C PRO A 288 8.04 -11.53 2.39
N LEU A 289 7.23 -11.41 1.33
CA LEU A 289 6.94 -12.50 0.40
C LEU A 289 8.18 -12.98 -0.38
N PHE A 290 9.23 -12.15 -0.47
CA PHE A 290 10.41 -12.42 -1.32
C PHE A 290 11.67 -12.78 -0.54
N VAL A 291 11.63 -12.87 0.78
CA VAL A 291 12.87 -13.04 1.59
C VAL A 291 13.13 -14.48 1.99
N GLY A 292 12.11 -15.35 1.93
CA GLY A 292 12.16 -16.73 2.41
C GLY A 292 13.33 -17.58 1.89
N PRO A 293 13.56 -17.66 0.56
CA PRO A 293 14.70 -18.41 0.01
C PRO A 293 16.07 -17.96 0.54
N GLY A 294 16.30 -16.64 0.64
CA GLY A 294 17.54 -16.10 1.20
C GLY A 294 17.68 -16.39 2.69
N THR A 295 16.60 -16.27 3.45
CA THR A 295 16.57 -16.61 4.89
C THR A 295 16.83 -18.10 5.11
N ALA A 296 16.28 -18.98 4.27
CA ALA A 296 16.54 -20.42 4.37
C ALA A 296 18.02 -20.76 4.16
N LEU A 297 18.70 -20.11 3.20
CA LEU A 297 20.13 -20.31 2.99
C LEU A 297 21.00 -19.70 4.09
N LEU A 298 20.58 -18.59 4.70
CA LEU A 298 21.21 -18.09 5.92
C LEU A 298 21.13 -19.12 7.06
N ILE A 299 19.96 -19.73 7.26
CA ILE A 299 19.78 -20.79 8.25
C ILE A 299 20.65 -22.00 7.89
N HIS A 300 20.65 -22.44 6.64
CA HIS A 300 21.51 -23.55 6.18
C HIS A 300 22.99 -23.33 6.48
N GLN A 301 23.51 -22.13 6.20
CA GLN A 301 24.92 -21.78 6.43
C GLN A 301 25.24 -21.52 7.90
N GLY A 302 24.26 -21.09 8.70
CA GLY A 302 24.43 -20.86 10.14
C GLY A 302 24.30 -22.12 10.99
N LEU A 303 23.59 -23.14 10.51
CA LEU A 303 23.43 -24.40 11.24
C LEU A 303 24.72 -25.25 11.18
N PRO A 304 25.15 -25.86 12.30
CA PRO A 304 26.26 -26.80 12.30
C PRO A 304 26.04 -27.99 11.37
N ALA A 305 27.11 -28.48 10.73
CA ALA A 305 27.04 -29.58 9.77
C ALA A 305 26.47 -30.90 10.34
N TRP A 306 26.59 -31.12 11.65
CA TRP A 306 26.07 -32.30 12.33
C TRP A 306 24.55 -32.26 12.56
N LEU A 307 23.92 -31.09 12.48
CA LEU A 307 22.50 -30.95 12.75
C LEU A 307 21.68 -31.41 11.53
N PRO A 308 20.79 -32.42 11.64
CA PRO A 308 20.06 -32.96 10.50
C PRO A 308 19.15 -31.93 9.84
N LEU A 309 18.65 -30.94 10.60
CA LEU A 309 17.83 -29.84 10.11
C LEU A 309 18.52 -29.01 9.02
N ARG A 310 19.86 -28.98 8.99
CA ARG A 310 20.63 -28.27 7.95
C ARG A 310 20.31 -28.77 6.54
N ARG A 311 20.09 -30.08 6.39
CA ARG A 311 19.75 -30.71 5.10
C ARG A 311 18.40 -30.27 4.56
N CYS A 312 17.45 -29.91 5.43
CA CYS A 312 16.15 -29.40 5.03
C CYS A 312 16.22 -28.09 4.23
N PHE A 313 17.32 -27.35 4.32
CA PHE A 313 17.50 -26.06 3.65
C PHE A 313 18.62 -26.07 2.60
N GLY A 314 19.20 -27.23 2.31
CA GLY A 314 20.23 -27.38 1.28
C GLY A 314 19.66 -27.23 -0.13
N THR A 315 20.54 -26.87 -1.07
CA THR A 315 20.23 -26.83 -2.50
C THR A 315 20.91 -27.98 -3.21
N ARG A 316 20.33 -28.46 -4.31
CA ARG A 316 20.91 -29.55 -5.11
C ARG A 316 22.33 -29.24 -5.63
N SER A 317 22.71 -27.97 -5.65
CA SER A 317 24.03 -27.48 -6.05
C SER A 317 24.64 -26.66 -4.91
N ASP A 318 24.93 -27.31 -3.79
CA ASP A 318 25.56 -26.66 -2.61
C ASP A 318 27.05 -26.29 -2.82
N ASN A 319 27.63 -26.62 -3.98
CA ASN A 319 29.04 -26.34 -4.26
C ASN A 319 29.29 -24.84 -4.42
N GLY A 320 29.97 -24.25 -3.43
CA GLY A 320 30.44 -22.87 -3.49
C GLY A 320 29.43 -21.81 -3.05
N LEU A 321 28.48 -22.17 -2.16
CA LEU A 321 27.66 -21.18 -1.47
C LEU A 321 28.55 -20.25 -0.61
N PRO A 322 28.30 -18.93 -0.60
CA PRO A 322 28.95 -18.01 0.33
C PRO A 322 28.73 -18.42 1.78
N GLY A 323 29.78 -18.28 2.62
CA GLY A 323 29.65 -18.54 4.05
C GLY A 323 28.67 -17.57 4.73
N VAL A 324 28.13 -17.98 5.89
CA VAL A 324 27.11 -17.22 6.64
C VAL A 324 27.49 -15.76 6.89
N TRP A 325 28.76 -15.49 7.18
CA TRP A 325 29.26 -14.13 7.40
C TRP A 325 29.09 -13.24 6.17
N LEU A 326 29.38 -13.74 4.97
CA LEU A 326 29.23 -12.98 3.73
C LEU A 326 27.77 -12.76 3.37
N LEU A 327 26.90 -13.74 3.65
CA LEU A 327 25.45 -13.60 3.44
C LEU A 327 24.80 -12.61 4.42
N ALA A 328 25.23 -12.62 5.69
CA ALA A 328 24.60 -11.84 6.76
C ALA A 328 25.18 -10.42 6.92
N ALA A 329 26.48 -10.22 6.64
CA ALA A 329 27.17 -8.97 6.94
C ALA A 329 26.50 -7.71 6.35
N PRO A 330 26.05 -7.68 5.07
CA PRO A 330 25.39 -6.49 4.54
C PRO A 330 24.09 -6.17 5.27
N GLY A 331 23.29 -7.20 5.58
CA GLY A 331 22.04 -7.03 6.31
C GLY A 331 22.28 -6.58 7.77
N ALA A 332 23.27 -7.16 8.44
CA ALA A 332 23.67 -6.76 9.79
C ALA A 332 24.18 -5.30 9.81
N ALA A 333 24.94 -4.87 8.80
CA ALA A 333 25.40 -3.49 8.66
C ALA A 333 24.22 -2.52 8.47
N ILE A 334 23.24 -2.86 7.63
CA ILE A 334 22.02 -2.05 7.45
C ILE A 334 21.26 -1.94 8.77
N VAL A 335 21.04 -3.06 9.47
CA VAL A 335 20.36 -3.07 10.77
C VAL A 335 21.09 -2.18 11.79
N ALA A 336 22.42 -2.32 11.89
CA ALA A 336 23.23 -1.50 12.78
C ALA A 336 23.14 0.00 12.43
N ALA A 337 23.16 0.33 11.14
CA ALA A 337 22.99 1.71 10.67
C ALA A 337 21.60 2.28 11.01
N LEU A 338 20.53 1.49 10.90
CA LEU A 338 19.18 1.91 11.29
C LEU A 338 19.07 2.16 12.79
N PHE A 339 19.63 1.26 13.62
CA PHE A 339 19.71 1.47 15.07
C PHE A 339 20.51 2.73 15.42
N ALA A 340 21.71 2.89 14.86
CA ALA A 340 22.54 4.06 15.10
C ALA A 340 21.84 5.35 14.64
N GLY A 341 21.18 5.33 13.49
CA GLY A 341 20.40 6.46 12.98
C GLY A 341 19.28 6.87 13.93
N HIS A 342 18.55 5.90 14.49
CA HIS A 342 17.48 6.19 15.45
C HIS A 342 18.00 6.71 16.80
N LEU A 343 19.20 6.30 17.22
CA LEU A 343 19.85 6.84 18.42
C LEU A 343 20.37 8.28 18.22
N VAL A 344 20.91 8.59 17.04
CA VAL A 344 21.47 9.91 16.71
C VAL A 344 20.38 10.91 16.34
N TRP A 345 19.33 10.45 15.66
CA TRP A 345 18.22 11.27 15.18
C TRP A 345 16.89 10.67 15.64
N PRO A 346 16.54 10.83 16.93
CA PRO A 346 15.31 10.25 17.44
C PRO A 346 14.12 10.85 16.68
N PRO A 347 13.22 10.01 16.16
CA PRO A 347 12.03 10.47 15.45
C PRO A 347 11.20 11.39 16.33
N GLN A 348 10.71 12.48 15.74
CA GLN A 348 9.88 13.43 16.45
C GLN A 348 8.52 12.80 16.75
N LEU A 349 8.04 12.97 17.98
CA LEU A 349 6.67 12.65 18.33
C LEU A 349 5.72 13.46 17.45
N THR A 350 4.64 12.80 17.00
CA THR A 350 3.61 13.47 16.22
C THR A 350 2.99 14.57 17.06
N LYS A 351 2.97 15.81 16.56
CA LYS A 351 2.35 16.93 17.26
C LYS A 351 0.85 16.69 17.40
N LEU A 352 0.33 16.92 18.59
CA LEU A 352 -1.11 16.90 18.84
C LEU A 352 -1.79 18.00 18.01
N ILE A 353 -2.91 17.67 17.39
CA ILE A 353 -3.83 18.59 16.70
C ILE A 353 -5.25 18.31 17.17
N GLY A 354 -6.16 19.27 17.00
CA GLY A 354 -7.51 19.18 17.57
C GLY A 354 -8.29 17.95 17.13
N ILE A 355 -8.09 17.48 15.89
CA ILE A 355 -8.73 16.25 15.39
C ILE A 355 -8.31 15.00 16.17
N ASP A 356 -7.08 14.94 16.72
CA ASP A 356 -6.63 13.77 17.49
C ASP A 356 -7.45 13.60 18.78
N ILE A 357 -7.92 14.70 19.36
CA ILE A 357 -8.82 14.69 20.52
C ILE A 357 -10.20 14.18 20.11
N ALA A 358 -10.69 14.68 18.97
CA ALA A 358 -11.99 14.29 18.42
C ALA A 358 -12.03 12.82 17.96
N ASP A 359 -10.88 12.24 17.60
CA ASP A 359 -10.71 10.87 17.13
C ASP A 359 -10.00 9.96 18.15
N ALA A 360 -9.95 10.37 19.43
CA ALA A 360 -9.18 9.68 20.49
C ALA A 360 -9.64 8.25 20.82
N CYS A 361 -10.76 7.80 20.29
CA CYS A 361 -11.26 6.46 20.53
C CYS A 361 -10.55 5.45 19.61
N GLU A 362 -9.77 4.55 20.23
CA GLU A 362 -8.79 3.62 19.61
C GLU A 362 -9.34 2.81 18.42
N LYS A 363 -10.66 2.64 18.34
CA LYS A 363 -11.48 2.36 17.15
C LYS A 363 -12.89 2.90 17.41
N ALA A 364 -13.40 3.77 16.54
CA ALA A 364 -14.83 4.15 16.55
C ALA A 364 -15.75 2.93 16.31
N ASP A 365 -15.19 1.84 15.75
CA ASP A 365 -15.83 0.55 15.39
C ASP A 365 -16.38 -0.31 16.55
N ALA A 366 -16.48 0.21 17.77
CA ALA A 366 -17.00 -0.57 18.90
C ALA A 366 -18.30 0.00 19.51
N GLY A 367 -18.93 0.97 18.84
CA GLY A 367 -20.21 1.56 19.27
C GLY A 367 -21.44 0.82 18.73
N PRO A 368 -22.61 0.93 19.40
CA PRO A 368 -23.85 0.37 18.88
C PRO A 368 -24.14 0.92 17.48
N HIS A 369 -24.73 0.11 16.61
CA HIS A 369 -25.27 0.61 15.33
C HIS A 369 -26.25 1.74 15.62
N PHE A 370 -25.82 2.97 15.38
CA PHE A 370 -26.71 4.12 15.45
C PHE A 370 -27.67 4.04 14.26
N VAL A 371 -28.96 4.10 14.55
CA VAL A 371 -29.98 4.34 13.54
C VAL A 371 -30.09 5.85 13.43
N TRP A 372 -29.56 6.39 12.35
CA TRP A 372 -29.57 7.82 12.07
C TRP A 372 -30.94 8.25 11.54
N PRO A 373 -31.39 9.47 11.85
CA PRO A 373 -32.63 10.00 11.29
C PRO A 373 -32.50 10.19 9.77
N GLU A 374 -33.63 10.09 9.06
CA GLU A 374 -33.66 10.32 7.61
C GLU A 374 -33.12 11.71 7.27
N GLY A 375 -32.30 11.80 6.21
CA GLY A 375 -31.64 13.05 5.82
C GLY A 375 -30.52 13.50 6.77
N ALA A 376 -30.06 12.63 7.68
CA ALA A 376 -28.88 12.90 8.49
C ALA A 376 -27.65 13.08 7.60
N ARG A 377 -26.87 14.11 7.94
CA ARG A 377 -25.54 14.34 7.39
C ARG A 377 -24.57 14.49 8.54
N LEU A 378 -23.71 13.51 8.70
CA LEU A 378 -22.72 13.44 9.77
C LEU A 378 -21.47 14.22 9.36
N PHE A 379 -20.97 15.03 10.31
CA PHE A 379 -19.68 15.69 10.28
C PHE A 379 -18.83 15.18 11.44
N ALA A 380 -17.82 14.36 11.16
CA ALA A 380 -16.97 13.76 12.18
C ALA A 380 -15.57 13.46 11.60
N PRO A 381 -14.57 13.13 12.44
CA PRO A 381 -13.33 12.51 11.95
C PRO A 381 -13.63 11.38 10.96
N ALA A 382 -12.87 11.32 9.86
CA ALA A 382 -13.18 10.43 8.74
C ALA A 382 -13.25 8.93 9.13
N GLY A 383 -12.52 8.52 10.17
CA GLY A 383 -12.60 7.18 10.75
C GLY A 383 -13.97 6.88 11.39
N ILE A 384 -14.56 7.85 12.08
CA ILE A 384 -15.91 7.74 12.64
C ILE A 384 -16.95 7.71 11.51
N GLU A 385 -16.79 8.57 10.50
CA GLU A 385 -17.74 8.68 9.40
C GLU A 385 -17.82 7.41 8.55
N VAL A 386 -16.68 6.82 8.18
CA VAL A 386 -16.67 5.56 7.41
C VAL A 386 -17.27 4.40 8.21
N ALA A 387 -17.05 4.37 9.53
CA ALA A 387 -17.69 3.38 10.41
C ALA A 387 -19.21 3.58 10.49
N ALA A 388 -19.68 4.84 10.50
CA ALA A 388 -21.10 5.17 10.56
C ALA A 388 -21.87 4.80 9.29
N LEU A 389 -21.20 4.68 8.13
CA LEU A 389 -21.82 4.24 6.86
C LEU A 389 -22.35 2.79 6.91
N GLY A 390 -21.98 2.00 7.92
CA GLY A 390 -22.60 0.70 8.19
C GLY A 390 -24.00 0.79 8.83
N SER A 391 -24.60 1.98 8.93
CA SER A 391 -25.96 2.17 9.47
C SER A 391 -27.01 1.49 8.58
N PRO A 392 -28.10 0.95 9.16
CA PRO A 392 -29.21 0.39 8.39
C PRO A 392 -30.07 1.44 7.67
N ALA A 393 -29.89 2.72 7.96
CA ALA A 393 -30.59 3.84 7.33
C ALA A 393 -29.63 4.67 6.46
N ASP A 394 -30.17 5.37 5.47
CA ASP A 394 -29.40 6.25 4.61
C ASP A 394 -28.76 7.38 5.42
N LEU A 395 -27.42 7.37 5.46
CA LEU A 395 -26.59 8.38 6.11
C LEU A 395 -25.66 9.02 5.09
N GLU A 396 -25.68 10.34 5.02
CA GLU A 396 -24.64 11.08 4.31
C GLU A 396 -23.51 11.44 5.27
N VAL A 397 -22.27 11.39 4.79
CA VAL A 397 -21.09 11.78 5.56
C VAL A 397 -20.28 12.83 4.81
N VAL A 398 -19.58 13.69 5.54
CA VAL A 398 -18.80 14.78 4.95
C VAL A 398 -17.47 14.27 4.36
N ALA A 399 -16.87 13.28 4.99
CA ALA A 399 -15.63 12.68 4.56
C ALA A 399 -15.59 11.16 4.77
N VAL A 400 -14.71 10.52 4.00
CA VAL A 400 -14.23 9.15 4.21
C VAL A 400 -12.71 9.19 4.08
N PRO A 401 -11.95 8.24 4.67
CA PRO A 401 -10.49 8.32 4.73
C PRO A 401 -9.83 7.92 3.40
N PHE A 402 -10.30 8.49 2.29
CA PHE A 402 -9.80 8.27 0.93
C PHE A 402 -9.39 9.62 0.31
N HIS A 403 -8.33 9.62 -0.50
CA HIS A 403 -7.84 10.83 -1.17
C HIS A 403 -8.88 11.48 -2.10
N THR A 404 -9.84 10.71 -2.63
CA THR A 404 -10.97 11.23 -3.41
C THR A 404 -11.91 12.12 -2.58
N SER A 405 -11.86 12.00 -1.25
CA SER A 405 -12.64 12.76 -0.28
C SER A 405 -11.84 13.92 0.36
N VAL A 406 -10.71 14.31 -0.22
CA VAL A 406 -9.76 15.30 0.35
C VAL A 406 -10.41 16.61 0.79
N LYS A 407 -11.42 17.11 0.04
CA LYS A 407 -12.15 18.34 0.39
C LYS A 407 -13.02 18.19 1.63
N GLY A 408 -13.58 17.01 1.87
CA GLY A 408 -14.31 16.70 3.09
C GLY A 408 -13.35 16.63 4.28
N ILE A 409 -12.26 15.88 4.10
CA ILE A 409 -11.20 15.74 5.11
C ILE A 409 -10.66 17.11 5.53
N GLU A 410 -10.37 17.99 4.56
CA GLU A 410 -9.88 19.34 4.87
C GLU A 410 -10.84 20.13 5.75
N ARG A 411 -12.15 20.08 5.46
CA ARG A 411 -13.15 20.78 6.26
C ARG A 411 -13.21 20.24 7.68
N VAL A 412 -13.18 18.91 7.83
CA VAL A 412 -13.18 18.27 9.14
C VAL A 412 -11.92 18.64 9.93
N LEU A 413 -10.73 18.62 9.32
CA LEU A 413 -9.49 19.06 9.98
C LEU A 413 -9.58 20.51 10.44
N ARG A 414 -10.03 21.41 9.53
CA ARG A 414 -10.16 22.85 9.84
C ARG A 414 -11.20 23.12 10.91
N PHE A 415 -12.27 22.32 10.99
CA PHE A 415 -13.28 22.48 12.05
C PHE A 415 -12.66 22.36 13.44
N PHE A 416 -11.72 21.42 13.64
CA PHE A 416 -11.03 21.26 14.91
C PHE A 416 -9.72 22.07 15.03
N ASP A 417 -9.39 22.89 14.03
CA ASP A 417 -8.21 23.75 14.06
C ASP A 417 -8.50 25.03 14.87
N PRO A 418 -7.73 25.31 15.93
CA PRO A 418 -7.88 26.55 16.72
C PRO A 418 -7.72 27.83 15.91
N ALA A 419 -7.04 27.77 14.76
CA ALA A 419 -6.86 28.91 13.86
C ALA A 419 -8.11 29.22 13.01
N THR A 420 -9.13 28.35 13.01
CA THR A 420 -10.38 28.57 12.28
C THR A 420 -11.29 29.53 13.06
N PRO A 421 -11.57 30.75 12.56
CA PRO A 421 -12.31 31.76 13.33
C PRO A 421 -13.79 31.41 13.54
N ASP A 422 -14.42 30.78 12.55
CA ASP A 422 -15.83 30.38 12.57
C ASP A 422 -15.98 28.93 12.11
N PRO A 423 -15.87 27.95 13.02
CA PRO A 423 -16.03 26.53 12.68
C PRO A 423 -17.48 26.18 12.32
N ALA A 424 -18.49 26.93 12.79
CA ALA A 424 -19.90 26.64 12.50
C ALA A 424 -20.21 26.79 10.99
N ARG A 425 -19.58 27.76 10.32
CA ARG A 425 -19.67 27.93 8.87
C ARG A 425 -19.30 26.67 8.08
N LEU A 426 -18.37 25.83 8.58
CA LEU A 426 -17.99 24.59 7.90
C LEU A 426 -19.11 23.54 7.97
N LEU A 427 -19.93 23.57 9.02
CA LEU A 427 -21.14 22.76 9.12
C LEU A 427 -22.22 23.25 8.13
N ASP A 428 -22.40 24.57 7.99
CA ASP A 428 -23.32 25.15 7.00
C ASP A 428 -22.90 24.83 5.56
N GLU A 429 -21.63 25.03 5.20
CA GLU A 429 -21.10 24.77 3.86
C GLU A 429 -21.23 23.29 3.47
N THR A 430 -21.17 22.40 4.46
CA THR A 430 -21.37 20.96 4.26
C THR A 430 -22.81 20.53 4.48
N LYS A 431 -23.72 21.42 4.89
CA LYS A 431 -25.10 21.11 5.31
C LYS A 431 -25.18 19.99 6.35
N ALA A 432 -24.17 19.88 7.20
CA ALA A 432 -24.12 18.87 8.24
C ALA A 432 -25.28 19.07 9.22
N THR A 433 -25.93 18.01 9.65
CA THR A 433 -26.99 18.08 10.67
C THR A 433 -26.53 17.53 12.01
N HIS A 434 -25.45 16.76 12.01
CA HIS A 434 -24.90 16.13 13.20
C HIS A 434 -23.38 16.26 13.24
N VAL A 435 -22.84 16.43 14.44
CA VAL A 435 -21.40 16.35 14.71
C VAL A 435 -21.15 15.18 15.65
N ALA A 436 -20.15 14.34 15.36
CA ALA A 436 -19.73 13.29 16.28
C ALA A 436 -18.24 13.38 16.61
N VAL A 437 -17.91 13.13 17.88
CA VAL A 437 -16.53 13.08 18.39
C VAL A 437 -16.41 11.96 19.42
N CYS A 438 -15.19 11.50 19.69
CA CYS A 438 -14.94 10.58 20.79
C CYS A 438 -15.16 11.27 22.15
N ARG A 439 -15.77 10.55 23.08
CA ARG A 439 -15.91 10.92 24.48
C ARG A 439 -14.55 10.77 25.17
N VAL A 440 -14.12 11.81 25.87
CA VAL A 440 -12.89 11.79 26.66
C VAL A 440 -13.16 12.38 28.05
N GLU A 441 -12.47 11.86 29.07
CA GLU A 441 -12.55 12.37 30.44
C GLU A 441 -11.97 13.78 30.54
N GLU A 442 -12.57 14.63 31.38
CA GLU A 442 -12.16 16.01 31.53
C GLU A 442 -10.72 16.11 32.06
N GLU A 443 -10.36 15.26 33.03
CA GLU A 443 -9.02 15.15 33.60
C GLU A 443 -7.94 14.94 32.54
N THR A 444 -8.21 14.12 31.52
CA THR A 444 -7.28 13.82 30.43
C THR A 444 -7.01 15.04 29.55
N LEU A 445 -8.00 15.92 29.38
CA LEU A 445 -7.94 17.05 28.44
C LEU A 445 -7.57 18.38 29.09
N LYS A 446 -7.63 18.51 30.42
CA LYS A 446 -7.21 19.72 31.17
C LYS A 446 -5.86 20.31 30.69
N PRO A 447 -4.80 19.54 30.39
CA PRO A 447 -3.51 20.09 29.95
C PRO A 447 -3.52 20.72 28.55
N VAL A 448 -4.47 20.33 27.69
CA VAL A 448 -4.50 20.69 26.27
C VAL A 448 -5.74 21.49 25.87
N GLU A 449 -6.70 21.68 26.79
CA GLU A 449 -7.97 22.37 26.53
C GLU A 449 -7.78 23.79 26.01
N ALA A 450 -6.84 24.57 26.57
CA ALA A 450 -6.56 25.92 26.09
C ALA A 450 -5.98 25.95 24.66
N GLN A 451 -5.30 24.88 24.24
CA GLN A 451 -4.74 24.76 22.91
C GLN A 451 -5.80 24.32 21.88
N PHE A 452 -6.75 23.47 22.27
CA PHE A 452 -7.77 22.90 21.40
C PHE A 452 -9.20 23.06 21.97
N PRO A 453 -9.66 24.30 22.19
CA PRO A 453 -10.86 24.58 23.00
C PRO A 453 -12.12 23.94 22.43
N LEU A 454 -12.34 23.98 21.10
CA LEU A 454 -13.52 23.36 20.50
C LEU A 454 -13.50 21.83 20.65
N ALA A 455 -12.39 21.18 20.27
CA ALA A 455 -12.27 19.74 20.33
C ALA A 455 -12.43 19.21 21.76
N SER A 456 -11.78 19.86 22.73
CA SER A 456 -11.88 19.48 24.15
C SER A 456 -13.28 19.69 24.71
N ARG A 457 -13.94 20.80 24.37
CA ARG A 457 -15.33 21.06 24.77
C ARG A 457 -16.30 20.04 24.22
N LEU A 458 -16.18 19.68 22.94
CA LEU A 458 -17.01 18.64 22.34
C LEU A 458 -16.72 17.26 22.93
N ALA A 459 -15.46 16.89 23.14
CA ALA A 459 -15.11 15.58 23.72
C ALA A 459 -15.59 15.43 25.18
N THR A 460 -15.67 16.53 25.93
CA THR A 460 -16.08 16.56 27.35
C THR A 460 -17.58 16.81 27.59
N GLY A 461 -18.38 17.09 26.56
CA GLY A 461 -19.82 17.34 26.74
C GLY A 461 -20.18 18.79 27.07
N ARG A 462 -19.35 19.76 26.66
CA ARG A 462 -19.54 21.20 26.88
C ARG A 462 -19.66 21.95 25.55
N PRO A 463 -20.60 21.59 24.65
CA PRO A 463 -20.67 22.15 23.31
C PRO A 463 -20.88 23.68 23.32
N PRO A 464 -20.53 24.38 22.24
CA PRO A 464 -20.99 25.75 21.99
C PRO A 464 -22.51 25.83 21.87
N ASP A 465 -23.10 27.00 22.09
CA ASP A 465 -24.57 27.20 22.14
C ASP A 465 -25.30 26.86 20.83
N TRP A 466 -24.58 26.83 19.71
CA TRP A 466 -25.09 26.44 18.39
C TRP A 466 -25.12 24.91 18.17
N LEU A 467 -24.71 24.10 19.15
CA LEU A 467 -24.84 22.64 19.14
C LEU A 467 -25.65 22.16 20.35
N THR A 468 -26.51 21.18 20.13
CA THR A 468 -27.26 20.52 21.22
C THR A 468 -26.89 19.05 21.31
N GLU A 469 -26.41 18.61 22.48
CA GLU A 469 -26.03 17.20 22.69
C GLU A 469 -27.22 16.26 22.53
N CYS A 470 -26.98 15.11 21.90
CA CYS A 470 -27.88 13.98 21.88
C CYS A 470 -27.59 13.05 23.04
N PRO A 471 -28.61 12.63 23.81
CA PRO A 471 -28.44 11.73 24.94
C PRO A 471 -28.24 10.29 24.46
N VAL A 472 -27.06 10.00 23.91
CA VAL A 472 -26.67 8.66 23.43
C VAL A 472 -25.60 8.04 24.33
N ALA A 473 -25.70 6.73 24.56
CA ALA A 473 -24.69 5.96 25.25
C ALA A 473 -23.55 5.54 24.30
N GLY A 474 -22.36 5.31 24.85
CA GLY A 474 -21.21 4.78 24.12
C GLY A 474 -19.99 5.70 24.13
N ARG A 475 -19.03 5.36 23.27
CA ARG A 475 -17.73 6.05 23.15
C ARG A 475 -17.80 7.33 22.33
N LEU A 476 -18.90 7.57 21.61
CA LEU A 476 -19.12 8.79 20.86
C LEU A 476 -20.00 9.77 21.64
N ARG A 477 -19.74 11.06 21.47
CA ARG A 477 -20.69 12.14 21.75
C ARG A 477 -21.21 12.66 20.42
N ILE A 478 -22.52 12.80 20.34
CA ILE A 478 -23.20 13.25 19.13
C ILE A 478 -23.94 14.54 19.45
N TYR A 479 -23.83 15.51 18.57
CA TYR A 479 -24.47 16.81 18.69
C TYR A 479 -25.36 17.06 17.47
N ARG A 480 -26.52 17.67 17.69
CA ARG A 480 -27.35 18.21 16.62
C ARG A 480 -26.90 19.62 16.30
N TYR A 481 -26.79 19.89 15.00
CA TYR A 481 -26.61 21.22 14.45
C TYR A 481 -27.90 21.61 13.70
N PRO A 482 -28.55 22.73 14.04
CA PRO A 482 -29.71 23.23 13.32
C PRO A 482 -29.25 23.80 11.96
N ALA A 483 -28.96 22.91 11.02
CA ALA A 483 -28.53 23.27 9.68
C ALA A 483 -29.59 24.10 8.96
N ALA A 484 -29.18 25.04 8.11
CA ALA A 484 -30.08 25.70 7.16
C ALA A 484 -30.71 24.67 6.20
N GLY A 485 -31.90 24.17 6.55
CA GLY A 485 -32.73 23.29 5.71
C GLY A 485 -32.59 21.77 5.89
N GLY A 486 -31.93 21.29 6.95
CA GLY A 486 -31.93 19.85 7.31
C GLY A 486 -33.16 19.47 8.14
N PRO A 487 -33.59 18.19 8.16
CA PRO A 487 -34.72 17.75 8.97
C PRO A 487 -34.47 18.12 10.43
N SER A 488 -35.40 18.86 11.00
CA SER A 488 -35.34 19.36 12.36
C SER A 488 -35.20 18.22 13.36
N GLY A 489 -34.01 18.06 13.92
CA GLY A 489 -33.84 17.89 15.36
C GLY A 489 -34.05 16.51 15.98
N GLN A 490 -34.01 15.39 15.25
CA GLN A 490 -34.02 14.08 15.91
C GLN A 490 -32.60 13.61 16.21
N CYS A 491 -32.41 12.98 17.37
CA CYS A 491 -31.15 12.34 17.72
C CYS A 491 -31.11 10.91 17.16
N PRO A 492 -29.93 10.39 16.80
CA PRO A 492 -29.81 8.98 16.48
C PRO A 492 -30.17 8.13 17.71
N VAL A 493 -30.75 6.97 17.45
CA VAL A 493 -31.07 5.98 18.49
C VAL A 493 -30.08 4.83 18.40
N THR A 494 -29.69 4.27 19.54
CA THR A 494 -28.88 3.06 19.59
C THR A 494 -29.73 1.87 19.16
N GLY A 495 -29.33 1.17 18.09
CA GLY A 495 -30.03 -0.05 17.65
C GLY A 495 -30.03 -1.11 18.75
N GLN A 496 -31.23 -1.56 19.15
CA GLN A 496 -31.38 -2.72 20.02
C GLN A 496 -31.07 -3.99 19.24
N GLY A 497 -29.80 -4.42 19.21
CA GLY A 497 -29.46 -5.66 18.51
C GLY A 497 -27.98 -5.89 18.22
N ALA A 498 -27.12 -5.86 19.23
CA ALA A 498 -25.77 -6.47 19.16
C ALA A 498 -25.19 -6.82 20.55
N LEU A 499 -26.06 -7.08 21.53
CA LEU A 499 -25.67 -7.78 22.76
C LEU A 499 -26.07 -9.24 22.60
N ALA A 500 -25.33 -9.99 21.80
CA ALA A 500 -25.29 -11.43 21.89
C ALA A 500 -23.82 -11.86 21.67
N PRO A 501 -23.27 -12.72 22.55
CA PRO A 501 -21.83 -12.98 22.68
C PRO A 501 -21.20 -13.64 21.45
#